data_AF-A0A7U6JGH6-F1
#
_entry.id   AF-A0A7U6JGH6-F1
#
_cell.length_a   1.000
_cell.length_b   1.000
_cell.length_c   1.000
_cell.angle_alpha   90.00
_cell.angle_beta   90.00
_cell.angle_gamma   90.00
#
_symmetry.space_group_name_H-M   'P 1'
#
loop_
_entity.id
_entity.type
_entity.pdbx_description
1 polymer ?
#
loop_
_entity_poly.entity_id
_entity_poly.type
_entity_poly.pdbx_seq_one_letter_code
_entity_poly.pdbx_strand_id
1 'polypeptide(L)'
;MDKIKIGVEIEFKSLRIYWLQLFVVLFLLPFSYLFIMLLSSGRNISKGQIATLLTGYLIVTMASAFINMLSLRITNTKQPEVLELYSTYSITFPQIIVSQCITYTLLLLPIIIVVFLYIIFSL
;
A
#
# COMPACT_ATOMS: atom_id res chain seq x y z
N MET A 1 -2.49 24.08 -1.74
CA MET A 1 -2.92 22.73 -2.14
C MET A 1 -2.02 22.14 -3.23
N ASP A 2 -1.52 22.93 -4.18
CA ASP A 2 -0.69 22.42 -5.28
C ASP A 2 0.62 21.73 -4.85
N LYS A 3 1.27 22.23 -3.78
CA LYS A 3 2.52 21.63 -3.28
C LYS A 3 2.36 20.19 -2.76
N ILE A 4 1.21 19.85 -2.17
CA ILE A 4 0.92 18.48 -1.70
C ILE A 4 0.70 17.56 -2.90
N LYS A 5 -0.03 18.04 -3.91
CA LYS A 5 -0.24 17.31 -5.17
C LYS A 5 1.09 17.03 -5.87
N ILE A 6 1.97 18.03 -5.98
CA ILE A 6 3.32 17.88 -6.54
C ILE A 6 4.12 16.86 -5.71
N GLY A 7 4.03 16.90 -4.38
CA GLY A 7 4.66 15.90 -3.51
C GLY A 7 4.17 14.48 -3.79
N VAL A 8 2.87 14.28 -3.97
CA VAL A 8 2.28 12.98 -4.33
C VAL A 8 2.76 12.52 -5.72
N GLU A 9 2.81 13.41 -6.71
CA GLU A 9 3.32 13.11 -8.05
C GLU A 9 4.80 12.73 -8.03
N ILE A 10 5.62 13.40 -7.22
CA ILE A 10 7.04 13.06 -7.03
C ILE A 10 7.18 11.67 -6.39
N GLU A 11 6.36 11.34 -5.38
CA GLU A 11 6.36 10.00 -4.79
C GLU A 11 5.97 8.93 -5.82
N PHE A 12 4.92 9.14 -6.62
CA PHE A 12 4.59 8.18 -7.68
C PHE A 12 5.69 8.04 -8.73
N LYS A 13 6.36 9.14 -9.07
CA LYS A 13 7.47 9.14 -10.04
C LYS A 13 8.71 8.44 -9.49
N SER A 14 9.05 8.64 -8.22
CA SER A 14 10.18 7.98 -7.55
C SER A 14 9.92 6.48 -7.35
N LEU A 15 8.66 6.11 -7.11
CA LEU A 15 8.23 4.72 -6.95
C LEU A 15 8.17 3.94 -8.27
N ARG A 16 8.23 4.62 -9.43
CA ARG A 16 8.22 3.96 -10.75
C ARG A 16 9.34 2.94 -10.92
N ILE A 17 10.51 3.21 -10.34
CA ILE A 17 11.68 2.30 -10.40
C ILE A 17 11.37 0.99 -9.67
N TYR A 18 10.57 1.04 -8.61
CA TYR A 18 10.15 -0.12 -7.82
C TYR A 18 8.78 -0.66 -8.20
N TRP A 19 8.28 -0.36 -9.40
CA TRP A 19 6.91 -0.72 -9.75
C TRP A 19 6.64 -2.23 -9.66
N LEU A 20 7.61 -3.07 -10.05
CA LEU A 20 7.50 -4.52 -9.94
C LEU A 20 7.48 -4.98 -8.47
N GLN A 21 8.34 -4.41 -7.62
CA GLN A 21 8.35 -4.72 -6.18
C GLN A 21 7.04 -4.28 -5.51
N LEU A 22 6.54 -3.08 -5.83
CA LEU A 22 5.25 -2.59 -5.35
C LEU A 22 4.11 -3.49 -5.81
N PHE A 23 4.11 -3.94 -7.06
CA PHE A 23 3.11 -4.88 -7.56
C PHE A 23 3.13 -6.20 -6.77
N VAL A 24 4.32 -6.76 -6.51
CA VAL A 24 4.44 -8.01 -5.75
C VAL A 24 3.95 -7.84 -4.31
N VAL A 25 4.37 -6.77 -3.63
CA VAL A 25 4.07 -6.54 -2.21
C VAL A 25 2.61 -6.12 -1.99
N LEU A 26 2.05 -5.28 -2.87
CA LEU A 26 0.71 -4.73 -2.71
C LEU A 26 -0.36 -5.61 -3.37
N PHE A 27 -0.06 -6.36 -4.43
CA PHE A 27 -1.07 -7.13 -5.15
C PHE A 27 -0.79 -8.62 -5.10
N LEU A 28 0.36 -9.07 -5.59
CA LEU A 28 0.60 -10.50 -5.77
C LEU A 28 0.55 -11.28 -4.44
N LEU A 29 1.33 -10.85 -3.44
CA LEU A 29 1.37 -11.51 -2.14
C LEU A 29 0.03 -11.42 -1.41
N PRO A 30 -0.59 -10.22 -1.28
CA PRO A 30 -1.88 -10.11 -0.63
C PRO A 30 -2.94 -11.01 -1.28
N PHE A 31 -3.15 -10.91 -2.60
CA PHE A 31 -4.17 -11.69 -3.28
C PHE A 31 -3.90 -13.20 -3.21
N SER A 32 -2.64 -13.64 -3.25
CA SER A 32 -2.32 -15.06 -3.08
C SER A 32 -2.78 -15.60 -1.73
N TYR A 33 -2.59 -14.82 -0.66
CA TYR A 33 -2.98 -15.21 0.69
C TYR A 33 -4.50 -15.18 0.88
N LEU A 34 -5.15 -14.17 0.30
CA LEU A 34 -6.61 -14.06 0.26
C LEU A 34 -7.19 -15.29 -0.45
N PHE A 35 -6.65 -15.67 -1.61
CA PHE A 35 -7.09 -16.86 -2.36
C PHE A 35 -6.95 -18.16 -1.53
N ILE A 36 -5.84 -18.33 -0.81
CA ILE A 36 -5.64 -19.48 0.08
C ILE A 36 -6.70 -19.49 1.20
N MET A 37 -6.99 -18.34 1.81
CA MET A 37 -8.04 -18.25 2.84
C MET A 37 -9.42 -18.61 2.29
N LEU A 38 -9.75 -18.16 1.07
CA LEU A 38 -11.01 -18.50 0.41
C LEU A 38 -11.14 -20.00 0.15
N LEU A 39 -10.09 -20.64 -0.37
CA LEU A 39 -10.08 -22.08 -0.58
C LEU A 39 -10.20 -22.86 0.74
N SER A 40 -9.61 -22.35 1.82
CA SER A 40 -9.72 -22.95 3.15
C SER A 40 -11.10 -22.76 3.78
N SER A 41 -11.87 -21.74 3.38
CA SER A 41 -13.20 -21.45 3.93
C SER A 41 -14.23 -22.56 3.66
N GLY A 42 -14.02 -23.36 2.61
CA GLY A 42 -14.88 -24.50 2.26
C GLY A 42 -14.79 -25.70 3.21
N ARG A 43 -13.86 -25.70 4.18
CA ARG A 43 -13.68 -26.78 5.17
C ARG A 43 -14.09 -26.31 6.57
N ASN A 44 -15.38 -26.38 6.90
CA ASN A 44 -15.92 -26.25 8.28
C ASN A 44 -15.53 -24.97 9.06
N ILE A 45 -15.18 -23.87 8.40
CA ILE A 45 -14.90 -22.60 9.08
C ILE A 45 -16.20 -21.80 9.18
N SER A 46 -16.56 -21.34 10.38
CA SER A 46 -17.77 -20.51 10.53
C SER A 46 -17.57 -19.13 9.89
N LYS A 47 -18.64 -18.53 9.35
CA LYS A 47 -18.59 -17.20 8.71
C LYS A 47 -17.92 -16.12 9.59
N GLY A 48 -18.12 -16.17 10.92
CA GLY A 48 -17.51 -15.23 11.85
C GLY A 48 -15.99 -15.39 12.01
N GLN A 49 -15.48 -16.62 11.91
CA GLN A 49 -14.04 -16.89 11.94
C GLN A 49 -13.35 -16.37 10.68
N ILE A 50 -14.00 -16.50 9.51
CA ILE A 50 -13.49 -15.95 8.24
C ILE A 50 -13.42 -14.42 8.29
N ALA A 51 -14.45 -13.75 8.79
CA ALA A 51 -14.45 -12.30 8.95
C ALA A 51 -13.31 -11.81 9.88
N THR A 52 -13.04 -12.55 10.96
CA THR A 52 -11.96 -12.22 11.90
C THR A 52 -10.58 -12.40 11.26
N LEU A 53 -10.38 -13.50 10.52
CA LEU A 53 -9.15 -13.78 9.77
C LEU A 53 -8.87 -12.71 8.70
N LEU A 54 -9.89 -12.33 7.93
CA LEU A 54 -9.77 -11.29 6.90
C LEU A 54 -9.46 -9.91 7.50
N THR A 55 -10.06 -9.58 8.64
CA THR A 55 -9.79 -8.32 9.35
C THR A 55 -8.35 -8.28 9.86
N GLY A 56 -7.88 -9.35 10.51
CA GLY A 56 -6.49 -9.45 10.96
C GLY A 56 -5.50 -9.39 9.80
N TYR A 57 -5.83 -10.07 8.70
CA TYR A 57 -5.05 -10.05 7.48
C TYR A 57 -4.97 -8.64 6.86
N LEU A 58 -6.07 -7.88 6.82
CA LEU A 58 -6.06 -6.49 6.36
C LEU A 58 -5.10 -5.63 7.20
N ILE A 59 -5.20 -5.72 8.53
CA ILE A 59 -4.35 -4.93 9.44
C ILE A 59 -2.87 -5.25 9.20
N VAL A 60 -2.50 -6.53 9.11
CA VAL A 60 -1.12 -6.96 8.87
C VAL A 60 -0.63 -6.50 7.49
N THR A 61 -1.48 -6.61 6.47
CA THR A 61 -1.13 -6.19 5.09
C THR A 61 -0.91 -4.69 5.03
N MET A 62 -1.75 -3.90 5.69
CA MET A 62 -1.56 -2.45 5.81
C MET A 62 -0.24 -2.13 6.52
N ALA A 63 -0.01 -2.68 7.72
CA ALA A 63 1.22 -2.44 8.46
C ALA A 63 2.48 -2.82 7.65
N SER A 64 2.46 -3.97 6.98
CA SER A 64 3.56 -4.43 6.12
C SER A 64 3.79 -3.51 4.92
N ALA A 65 2.72 -3.11 4.22
CA ALA A 65 2.80 -2.19 3.09
C ALA A 65 3.37 -0.83 3.49
N PHE A 66 3.01 -0.33 4.68
CA PHE A 66 3.53 0.95 5.19
C PHE A 66 5.03 0.88 5.43
N ILE A 67 5.49 -0.18 6.11
CA ILE A 67 6.91 -0.41 6.37
C ILE A 67 7.67 -0.55 5.05
N ASN A 68 7.15 -1.32 4.10
CA ASN A 68 7.78 -1.48 2.79
C ASN A 68 7.91 -0.15 2.04
N MET A 69 6.87 0.70 2.03
CA MET A 69 6.97 2.02 1.42
C MET A 69 8.00 2.92 2.09
N LEU A 70 8.08 2.90 3.42
CA LEU A 70 9.11 3.65 4.13
C LEU A 70 10.51 3.16 3.76
N SER A 71 10.72 1.83 3.69
CA SER A 71 11.99 1.26 3.24
C SER A 71 12.35 1.69 1.82
N LEU A 72 11.39 1.62 0.88
CA LEU A 72 11.60 2.07 -0.49
C LEU A 72 11.93 3.56 -0.58
N ARG A 73 11.31 4.38 0.27
CA ARG A 73 11.61 5.82 0.33
C ARG A 73 13.02 6.09 0.82
N ILE A 74 13.45 5.39 1.87
CA ILE A 74 14.83 5.48 2.37
C ILE A 74 15.81 5.09 1.27
N THR A 75 15.54 4.00 0.55
CA THR A 75 16.39 3.59 -0.59
C THR A 75 16.36 4.63 -1.71
N ASN A 76 15.21 5.25 -1.99
CA ASN A 76 15.09 6.32 -2.99
C ASN A 76 15.93 7.55 -2.65
N THR A 77 16.12 7.91 -1.38
CA THR A 77 17.03 9.02 -1.02
C THR A 77 18.49 8.76 -1.34
N LYS A 78 18.87 7.51 -1.66
CA LYS A 78 20.22 7.16 -2.12
C LYS A 78 20.37 7.22 -3.64
N GLN A 79 19.29 7.42 -4.38
CA GLN A 79 19.32 7.53 -5.83
C GLN A 79 19.54 8.98 -6.26
N PRO A 80 20.50 9.25 -7.18
CA PRO A 80 20.82 10.60 -7.62
C PRO A 80 19.63 11.30 -8.29
N GLU A 81 18.81 10.57 -9.06
CA GLU A 81 17.66 11.12 -9.78
C GLU A 81 16.59 11.69 -8.83
N VAL A 82 16.44 11.07 -7.67
CA VAL A 82 15.48 11.47 -6.64
C VAL A 82 16.00 12.66 -5.84
N LEU A 83 17.31 12.70 -5.56
CA LEU A 83 17.94 13.84 -4.89
C LEU A 83 17.88 15.11 -5.75
N GLU A 84 18.04 14.98 -7.06
CA GLU A 84 17.87 16.09 -8.01
C GLU A 84 16.45 16.66 -7.97
N LEU A 85 15.43 15.78 -7.95
CA LEU A 85 14.03 16.17 -7.81
C LEU A 85 13.78 16.94 -6.50
N TYR A 86 14.27 16.46 -5.36
CA TYR A 86 14.11 17.18 -4.08
C TYR A 86 14.92 18.47 -3.99
N SER A 87 16.05 18.57 -4.69
CA SER A 87 16.83 19.82 -4.76
C SER A 87 16.14 20.89 -5.62
N THR A 88 15.34 20.47 -6.60
CA THR A 88 14.63 21.36 -7.53
C THR A 88 13.31 21.88 -6.95
N TYR A 89 12.64 21.09 -6.11
CA TYR A 89 11.34 21.44 -5.52
C TYR A 89 11.46 21.78 -4.03
N SER A 90 11.09 23.01 -3.64
CA SER A 90 11.06 23.44 -2.22
C SER A 90 9.83 22.90 -1.48
N ILE A 91 9.88 21.61 -1.14
CA ILE A 91 8.85 20.93 -0.35
C ILE A 91 9.32 20.87 1.10
N THR A 92 8.45 21.27 2.03
CA THR A 92 8.76 21.21 3.46
C THR A 92 8.54 19.81 4.03
N PHE A 93 9.25 19.46 5.11
CA PHE A 93 9.14 18.14 5.75
C PHE A 93 7.69 17.74 6.13
N PRO A 94 6.82 18.62 6.65
CA PRO A 94 5.42 18.27 6.91
C PRO A 94 4.65 17.90 5.63
N GLN A 95 4.94 18.57 4.51
CA GLN A 95 4.29 18.29 3.23
C GLN A 95 4.70 16.93 2.68
N ILE A 96 5.98 16.56 2.85
CA ILE A 96 6.56 15.25 2.53
C ILE A 96 5.88 14.12 3.33
N ILE A 97 5.53 14.35 4.58
CA ILE A 97 4.81 13.36 5.40
C ILE A 97 3.38 13.19 4.89
N VAL A 98 2.67 14.32 4.68
CA VAL A 98 1.27 14.29 4.24
C VAL A 98 1.15 13.65 2.85
N SER A 99 2.04 13.99 1.91
CA SER A 99 2.07 13.35 0.60
C SER A 99 2.32 11.85 0.70
N GLN A 100 3.22 11.40 1.59
CA GLN A 100 3.48 9.97 1.79
C GLN A 100 2.22 9.24 2.29
N CYS A 101 1.53 9.79 3.28
CA CYS A 101 0.30 9.20 3.81
C CYS A 101 -0.80 9.11 2.74
N ILE A 102 -0.93 10.14 1.90
CA ILE A 102 -1.89 10.15 0.78
C ILE A 102 -1.52 9.09 -0.25
N THR A 103 -0.27 9.05 -0.71
CA THR A 103 0.22 8.06 -1.69
C THR A 103 0.03 6.63 -1.17
N TYR A 104 0.35 6.40 0.10
CA TYR A 104 0.14 5.12 0.76
C TYR A 104 -1.33 4.69 0.77
N THR A 105 -2.22 5.60 1.16
CA THR A 105 -3.67 5.35 1.20
C THR A 105 -4.20 5.03 -0.20
N LEU A 106 -3.78 5.79 -1.22
CA LEU A 106 -4.18 5.58 -2.61
C LEU A 106 -3.75 4.20 -3.13
N LEU A 107 -2.54 3.76 -2.80
CA LEU A 107 -2.00 2.48 -3.26
C LEU A 107 -2.66 1.26 -2.60
N LEU A 108 -3.13 1.39 -1.36
CA LEU A 108 -3.84 0.31 -0.66
C LEU A 108 -5.35 0.27 -0.93
N LEU A 109 -5.91 1.37 -1.42
CA LEU A 109 -7.34 1.53 -1.69
C LEU A 109 -7.94 0.35 -2.49
N PRO A 110 -7.29 -0.18 -3.54
CA PRO A 110 -7.82 -1.34 -4.28
C PRO A 110 -7.97 -2.61 -3.42
N ILE A 111 -7.00 -2.89 -2.54
CA ILE A 111 -7.04 -4.08 -1.66
C ILE A 111 -8.17 -3.93 -0.64
N ILE A 112 -8.30 -2.74 -0.06
CA ILE A 112 -9.35 -2.42 0.92
C ILE A 112 -10.72 -2.63 0.27
N ILE A 113 -10.93 -2.13 -0.95
CA ILE A 113 -12.20 -2.32 -1.69
C ILE A 113 -12.49 -3.81 -1.89
N VAL A 114 -11.52 -4.59 -2.38
CA VAL A 114 -11.74 -6.02 -2.67
C VAL A 114 -12.10 -6.80 -1.42
N VAL A 115 -11.39 -6.60 -0.32
CA VAL A 115 -11.68 -7.30 0.94
C VAL A 115 -13.03 -6.85 1.50
N PHE A 116 -13.34 -5.55 1.44
CA PHE A 116 -14.61 -5.02 1.94
C PHE A 116 -15.81 -5.55 1.14
N LEU A 117 -15.71 -5.60 -0.19
CA LEU A 117 -16.72 -6.22 -1.06
C LEU A 117 -16.90 -7.69 -0.71
N TYR A 118 -15.81 -8.43 -0.51
CA TYR A 118 -15.90 -9.84 -0.12
C TYR A 118 -16.65 -10.02 1.21
N ILE A 119 -16.36 -9.19 2.22
CA ILE A 119 -17.05 -9.25 3.52
C ILE A 119 -18.54 -8.99 3.34
N ILE A 120 -18.92 -7.98 2.55
CA ILE A 120 -20.34 -7.66 2.28
C ILE A 120 -21.06 -8.81 1.57
N PHE A 121 -20.47 -9.39 0.52
CA PHE A 121 -21.09 -10.48 -0.22
C PHE A 121 -21.09 -11.81 0.55
N SER A 122 -20.19 -11.99 1.51
CA SER A 122 -20.08 -13.21 2.32
C SER A 122 -20.99 -13.21 3.57
N LEU A 123 -21.48 -12.05 4.00
CA LEU A 123 -22.42 -11.91 5.12
C LEU A 123 -23.79 -12.45 4.70
#